data_AF-A0A6P3Z362-F1
#
_entry.id   AF-A0A6P3Z362-F1
#
_cell.length_a   1.000
_cell.length_b   1.000
_cell.length_c   1.000
_cell.angle_alpha   90.00
_cell.angle_beta   90.00
_cell.angle_gamma   90.00
#
_symmetry.space_group_name_H-M   'P 1'
#
loop_
_entity.id
_entity.type
_entity.pdbx_description
1 polymer ?
#
loop_
_entity_poly.entity_id
_entity_poly.type
_entity_poly.pdbx_seq_one_letter_code
_entity_poly.pdbx_strand_id
1 'polypeptide(L)'
;MYTDTLRAEGWSLPIISAAVDEKTAEAGPSGMKMAGPYDWIPPSYWYADKLGAAFGFDSEVSAGAVIPRLEDVQRMLSAQEQEALWKYPEARQYHASADWSTFAVLTPFDTALAKRYGAPTGLPDYVAKAQLDNYDGVRAQFEAFNARMGAENPATGVIYWMLNNAWPSLHWHLYDYYLNPAGAYYGAKKANEPVHIQYSYDSRSIVAVNHTREERHGLQASVKVRNLDGGVRYEKQVQHIDLAGNRAQAVLGLPSIAGLSPVYFVELELVGADGKTVSRNVYWLSTREDKLDWPKSNWYLTPVTQYGDFTALASLPKATREVHASTVREGDEEVTTVRLSIPASSPSVAMQEHLAIRRGAKGELALPVTWSDNDLTLWPGESVVLTARYPAQGTAGTVVEVSGWNTPAEQIVAKVTQGTKH
;
A
#
# COMPACT_ATOMS: atom_id res chain seq x y z
N MET A 1 -0.90 42.27 -1.24
CA MET A 1 -0.22 42.09 -2.54
C MET A 1 -0.73 40.87 -3.28
N TYR A 2 -0.44 39.62 -2.86
CA TYR A 2 -0.87 38.44 -3.63
C TYR A 2 -2.40 38.31 -3.78
N THR A 3 -3.15 38.46 -2.69
CA THR A 3 -4.62 38.41 -2.72
C THR A 3 -5.23 39.54 -3.54
N ASP A 4 -4.64 40.73 -3.50
CA ASP A 4 -5.07 41.87 -4.31
C ASP A 4 -4.82 41.63 -5.80
N THR A 5 -3.63 41.13 -6.15
CA THR A 5 -3.30 40.74 -7.54
C THR A 5 -4.23 39.66 -8.04
N LEU A 6 -4.44 38.59 -7.28
CA LEU A 6 -5.37 37.51 -7.65
C LEU A 6 -6.79 38.04 -7.90
N ARG A 7 -7.30 38.91 -7.03
CA ARG A 7 -8.62 39.53 -7.20
C ARG A 7 -8.68 40.46 -8.42
N ALA A 8 -7.63 41.25 -8.66
CA ALA A 8 -7.54 42.14 -9.83
C ALA A 8 -7.53 41.37 -11.16
N GLU A 9 -6.90 40.19 -11.18
CA GLU A 9 -6.87 39.28 -12.33
C GLU A 9 -8.14 38.38 -12.43
N GLY A 10 -9.15 38.60 -11.58
CA GLY A 10 -10.41 37.85 -11.63
C GLY A 10 -10.32 36.40 -11.16
N TRP A 11 -9.34 36.07 -10.31
CA TRP A 11 -9.18 34.72 -9.75
C TRP A 11 -10.38 34.35 -8.87
N SER A 12 -11.08 33.28 -9.25
CA SER A 12 -12.33 32.83 -8.60
C SER A 12 -12.18 31.57 -7.75
N LEU A 13 -10.99 30.96 -7.71
CA LEU A 13 -10.75 29.75 -6.91
C LEU A 13 -10.38 30.10 -5.46
N PRO A 14 -10.57 29.17 -4.51
CA PRO A 14 -10.15 29.37 -3.12
C PRO A 14 -8.66 29.74 -3.00
N ILE A 15 -8.35 30.60 -2.03
CA ILE A 15 -6.97 30.99 -1.68
C ILE A 15 -6.69 30.43 -0.29
N ILE A 16 -5.72 29.52 -0.19
CA ILE A 16 -5.27 28.93 1.06
C ILE A 16 -3.88 29.49 1.35
N SER A 17 -3.72 30.17 2.49
CA SER A 17 -2.50 30.95 2.76
C SER A 17 -1.30 30.12 3.20
N ALA A 18 -1.54 28.94 3.76
CA ALA A 18 -0.49 28.09 4.31
C ALA A 18 -0.92 26.61 4.28
N ALA A 19 0.06 25.72 4.19
CA ALA A 19 -0.13 24.28 4.36
C ALA A 19 -0.09 23.85 5.85
N VAL A 20 0.38 24.74 6.73
CA VAL A 20 0.41 24.57 8.19
C VAL A 20 -0.85 25.14 8.84
N ASP A 21 -1.05 24.88 10.14
CA ASP A 21 -2.12 25.49 10.96
C ASP A 21 -1.75 26.94 11.31
N GLU A 22 -1.84 27.81 10.31
CA GLU A 22 -1.62 29.25 10.43
C GLU A 22 -2.80 30.04 9.87
N LYS A 23 -2.86 31.33 10.25
CA LYS A 23 -3.84 32.28 9.74
C LYS A 23 -3.19 33.54 9.21
N THR A 24 -3.78 34.10 8.17
CA THR A 24 -3.41 35.42 7.64
C THR A 24 -4.58 36.38 7.77
N ALA A 25 -4.30 37.69 7.71
CA ALA A 25 -5.34 38.71 7.75
C ALA A 25 -6.22 38.66 6.48
N GLU A 26 -5.62 38.30 5.33
CA GLU A 26 -6.25 38.38 4.02
C GLU A 26 -7.05 37.11 3.65
N ALA A 27 -6.58 35.92 4.05
CA ALA A 27 -7.21 34.65 3.70
C ALA A 27 -7.84 33.91 4.90
N GLY A 28 -7.61 34.38 6.14
CA GLY A 28 -8.09 33.71 7.34
C GLY A 28 -7.26 32.46 7.71
N PRO A 29 -7.83 31.55 8.53
CA PRO A 29 -7.20 30.27 8.86
C PRO A 29 -7.03 29.38 7.63
N SER A 30 -5.91 28.65 7.54
CA SER A 30 -5.67 27.70 6.46
C SER A 30 -6.66 26.52 6.45
N GLY A 31 -7.04 26.04 7.64
CA GLY A 31 -7.78 24.79 7.80
C GLY A 31 -6.93 23.53 7.52
N MET A 32 -5.61 23.68 7.47
CA MET A 32 -4.65 22.60 7.20
C MET A 32 -3.74 22.33 8.40
N LYS A 33 -3.07 21.19 8.39
CA LYS A 33 -1.99 20.86 9.31
C LYS A 33 -0.81 20.24 8.56
N MET A 34 0.36 20.39 9.17
CA MET A 34 1.65 19.86 8.74
C MET A 34 2.41 19.49 10.02
N ALA A 35 1.91 18.46 10.72
CA ALA A 35 2.40 18.08 12.05
C ALA A 35 3.38 16.91 12.02
N GLY A 36 3.88 16.55 10.82
CA GLY A 36 4.54 15.29 10.55
C GLY A 36 3.59 14.09 10.71
N PRO A 37 4.09 12.85 10.56
CA PRO A 37 5.50 12.49 10.45
C PRO A 37 6.04 12.53 9.01
N TYR A 38 7.35 12.35 8.92
CA TYR A 38 8.11 12.21 7.67
C TYR A 38 9.12 11.04 7.74
N ASP A 39 9.08 10.24 8.80
CA ASP A 39 9.93 9.07 9.04
C ASP A 39 9.07 7.93 9.63
N TRP A 40 9.63 6.73 9.78
CA TRP A 40 8.86 5.52 10.03
C TRP A 40 7.98 5.60 11.28
N ILE A 41 6.69 5.30 11.10
CA ILE A 41 5.71 5.10 12.16
C ILE A 41 4.91 3.82 11.86
N PRO A 42 4.37 3.14 12.89
CA PRO A 42 3.56 1.95 12.68
C PRO A 42 2.15 2.30 12.15
N PRO A 43 1.49 1.39 11.41
CA PRO A 43 0.13 1.58 10.88
C PRO A 43 -0.90 2.15 11.86
N SER A 44 -0.83 1.78 13.14
CA SER A 44 -1.75 2.23 14.19
C SER A 44 -1.65 3.72 14.52
N TYR A 45 -0.52 4.38 14.20
CA TYR A 45 -0.33 5.82 14.38
C TYR A 45 -1.42 6.64 13.69
N TRP A 46 -1.76 6.27 12.46
CA TRP A 46 -2.70 7.03 11.62
C TRP A 46 -4.11 7.09 12.20
N TYR A 47 -4.48 6.16 13.08
CA TYR A 47 -5.80 6.09 13.69
C TYR A 47 -5.91 6.84 15.03
N ALA A 48 -4.82 7.46 15.50
CA ALA A 48 -4.82 8.28 16.71
C ALA A 48 -5.58 9.61 16.55
N ASP A 49 -5.49 10.48 17.57
CA ASP A 49 -6.24 11.74 17.68
C ASP A 49 -5.34 12.99 17.76
N LYS A 50 -4.07 12.88 17.38
CA LYS A 50 -3.08 13.96 17.48
C LYS A 50 -2.05 13.94 16.35
N LEU A 51 -1.33 15.04 16.20
CA LEU A 51 -0.29 15.22 15.17
C LEU A 51 -0.82 14.87 13.77
N GLY A 52 -0.10 14.06 12.99
CA GLY A 52 -0.49 13.63 11.63
C GLY A 52 -1.54 12.51 11.56
N ALA A 53 -2.17 12.13 12.67
CA ALA A 53 -3.23 11.13 12.63
C ALA A 53 -4.47 11.63 11.84
N ALA A 54 -5.40 10.75 11.49
CA ALA A 54 -6.47 11.03 10.55
C ALA A 54 -7.58 11.97 11.10
N PHE A 55 -7.33 13.28 11.04
CA PHE A 55 -8.28 14.36 11.30
C PHE A 55 -7.81 15.65 10.61
N GLY A 56 -8.75 16.54 10.25
CA GLY A 56 -8.46 17.75 9.51
C GLY A 56 -7.90 17.46 8.11
N PHE A 57 -7.28 18.47 7.51
CA PHE A 57 -6.58 18.34 6.23
C PHE A 57 -5.07 18.25 6.47
N ASP A 58 -4.49 17.07 6.28
CA ASP A 58 -3.04 16.88 6.39
C ASP A 58 -2.38 17.17 5.05
N SER A 59 -1.65 18.29 4.98
CA SER A 59 -1.19 18.87 3.72
C SER A 59 0.04 18.19 3.13
N GLU A 60 0.78 17.45 3.95
CA GLU A 60 1.96 16.69 3.55
C GLU A 60 2.42 15.78 4.69
N VAL A 61 2.28 14.48 4.50
CA VAL A 61 2.60 13.52 5.57
C VAL A 61 2.88 12.12 5.01
N SER A 62 3.85 11.39 5.57
CA SER A 62 4.08 9.98 5.27
C SER A 62 4.96 9.30 6.33
N ALA A 63 5.10 7.97 6.23
CA ALA A 63 5.96 7.17 7.11
C ALA A 63 7.43 7.09 6.61
N GLY A 64 7.89 8.05 5.80
CA GLY A 64 9.30 8.15 5.45
C GLY A 64 9.75 7.22 4.32
N ALA A 65 10.60 6.26 4.69
CA ALA A 65 11.29 5.39 3.76
C ALA A 65 10.31 4.55 2.93
N VAL A 66 10.53 4.54 1.61
CA VAL A 66 9.84 3.71 0.64
C VAL A 66 10.90 3.15 -0.27
N ILE A 67 11.15 1.84 -0.15
CA ILE A 67 12.23 1.19 -0.89
C ILE A 67 11.69 0.71 -2.23
N PRO A 68 12.30 1.10 -3.37
CA PRO A 68 11.92 0.59 -4.68
C PRO A 68 12.06 -0.94 -4.79
N ARG A 69 11.55 -1.51 -5.87
CA ARG A 69 11.74 -2.93 -6.17
C ARG A 69 13.23 -3.26 -6.38
N LEU A 70 13.58 -4.52 -6.21
CA LEU A 70 14.99 -4.97 -6.16
C LEU A 70 15.76 -4.55 -7.42
N GLU A 71 15.13 -4.66 -8.58
CA GLU A 71 15.71 -4.27 -9.86
C GLU A 71 16.06 -2.79 -9.93
N ASP A 72 15.27 -1.90 -9.34
CA ASP A 72 15.51 -0.46 -9.36
C ASP A 72 16.50 -0.05 -8.28
N VAL A 73 16.49 -0.72 -7.12
CA VAL A 73 17.56 -0.60 -6.11
C VAL A 73 18.91 -0.98 -6.73
N GLN A 74 18.97 -2.10 -7.46
CA GLN A 74 20.17 -2.55 -8.16
C GLN A 74 20.58 -1.61 -9.30
N ARG A 75 19.61 -0.97 -9.95
CA ARG A 75 19.85 -0.01 -11.03
C ARG A 75 20.43 1.29 -10.52
N MET A 76 19.96 1.78 -9.36
CA MET A 76 20.34 3.09 -8.85
C MET A 76 21.53 3.08 -7.89
N LEU A 77 21.80 1.97 -7.19
CA LEU A 77 22.87 1.87 -6.19
C LEU A 77 24.05 1.03 -6.67
N SER A 78 25.27 1.46 -6.35
CA SER A 78 26.46 0.62 -6.49
C SER A 78 26.43 -0.58 -5.54
N ALA A 79 27.26 -1.60 -5.78
CA ALA A 79 27.33 -2.78 -4.92
C ALA A 79 27.64 -2.45 -3.45
N GLN A 80 28.45 -1.41 -3.19
CA GLN A 80 28.77 -0.97 -1.84
C GLN A 80 27.58 -0.26 -1.16
N GLU A 81 26.87 0.58 -1.90
CA GLU A 81 25.65 1.25 -1.39
C GLU A 81 24.53 0.23 -1.15
N GLN A 82 24.39 -0.75 -2.04
CA GLN A 82 23.48 -1.89 -1.85
C GLN A 82 23.80 -2.65 -0.57
N GLU A 83 25.07 -2.96 -0.30
CA GLU A 83 25.46 -3.62 0.95
C GLU A 83 25.19 -2.74 2.17
N ALA A 84 25.50 -1.44 2.07
CA ALA A 84 25.29 -0.51 3.17
C ALA A 84 23.82 -0.34 3.54
N LEU A 85 22.93 -0.31 2.54
CA LEU A 85 21.50 -0.15 2.73
C LEU A 85 20.91 -1.16 3.72
N TRP A 86 21.30 -2.43 3.66
CA TRP A 86 20.71 -3.47 4.53
C TRP A 86 21.59 -3.88 5.71
N LYS A 87 22.91 -3.64 5.68
CA LYS A 87 23.83 -4.01 6.78
C LYS A 87 24.12 -2.89 7.76
N TYR A 88 24.11 -1.64 7.32
CA TYR A 88 24.60 -0.50 8.08
C TYR A 88 23.49 0.57 8.20
N PRO A 89 22.53 0.40 9.12
CA PRO A 89 21.34 1.26 9.21
C PRO A 89 21.64 2.72 9.58
N GLU A 90 22.84 3.00 10.11
CA GLU A 90 23.32 4.36 10.39
C GLU A 90 24.11 4.97 9.22
N ALA A 91 24.35 4.20 8.14
CA ALA A 91 25.03 4.70 6.96
C ALA A 91 24.13 5.70 6.22
N ARG A 92 24.74 6.83 5.84
CA ARG A 92 24.07 7.83 5.02
C ARG A 92 23.77 7.25 3.65
N GLN A 93 22.56 7.51 3.18
CA GLN A 93 22.08 7.14 1.86
C GLN A 93 21.98 8.40 1.02
N TYR A 94 22.87 8.55 0.04
CA TYR A 94 22.85 9.70 -0.87
C TYR A 94 21.48 9.84 -1.56
N HIS A 95 20.89 8.72 -1.94
CA HIS A 95 19.56 8.64 -2.55
C HIS A 95 18.38 8.76 -1.56
N ALA A 96 18.62 8.99 -0.27
CA ALA A 96 17.56 9.41 0.65
C ALA A 96 17.48 10.94 0.64
N SER A 97 18.45 11.63 1.24
CA SER A 97 18.43 13.10 1.34
C SER A 97 19.84 13.68 1.39
N ALA A 98 19.95 15.00 1.21
CA ALA A 98 21.19 15.74 1.43
C ALA A 98 21.82 15.44 2.79
N ASP A 99 23.16 15.47 2.86
CA ASP A 99 23.97 14.98 3.97
C ASP A 99 23.74 15.64 5.34
N TRP A 100 23.26 16.89 5.35
CA TRP A 100 22.90 17.66 6.54
C TRP A 100 21.50 17.34 7.08
N SER A 101 20.68 16.64 6.28
CA SER A 101 19.29 16.32 6.63
C SER A 101 19.21 15.17 7.62
N THR A 102 18.27 15.25 8.57
CA THR A 102 17.96 14.14 9.47
C THR A 102 17.46 12.89 8.71
N PHE A 103 16.95 13.08 7.49
CA PHE A 103 16.43 12.02 6.62
C PHE A 103 17.49 11.41 5.69
N ALA A 104 18.77 11.74 5.90
CA ALA A 104 19.88 11.14 5.14
C ALA A 104 20.20 9.70 5.58
N VAL A 105 19.61 9.24 6.69
CA VAL A 105 19.73 7.88 7.23
C VAL A 105 18.33 7.26 7.36
N LEU A 106 18.21 5.95 7.19
CA LEU A 106 16.93 5.22 7.22
C LEU A 106 16.76 4.43 8.52
N THR A 107 17.52 4.79 9.56
CA THR A 107 17.64 4.00 10.80
C THR A 107 16.31 3.65 11.47
N PRO A 108 15.30 4.56 11.57
CA PRO A 108 14.01 4.20 12.15
C PRO A 108 13.29 3.11 11.35
N PHE A 109 13.30 3.21 10.02
CA PHE A 109 12.75 2.21 9.11
C PHE A 109 13.49 0.87 9.21
N ASP A 110 14.81 0.88 9.13
CA ASP A 110 15.63 -0.34 9.20
C ASP A 110 15.45 -1.07 10.54
N THR A 111 15.37 -0.31 11.63
CA THR A 111 15.10 -0.83 12.97
C THR A 111 13.71 -1.46 13.02
N ALA A 112 12.70 -0.79 12.47
CA ALA A 112 11.35 -1.33 12.41
C ALA A 112 11.30 -2.62 11.61
N LEU A 113 11.90 -2.68 10.42
CA LEU A 113 11.95 -3.91 9.62
C LEU A 113 12.58 -5.06 10.40
N ALA A 114 13.74 -4.81 11.03
CA ALA A 114 14.44 -5.84 11.79
C ALA A 114 13.66 -6.32 13.02
N LYS A 115 12.93 -5.42 13.71
CA LYS A 115 12.14 -5.74 14.91
C LYS A 115 10.78 -6.38 14.59
N ARG A 116 10.17 -6.01 13.46
CA ARG A 116 8.86 -6.48 12.99
C ARG A 116 8.99 -7.81 12.24
N TYR A 117 9.86 -7.87 11.23
CA TYR A 117 9.96 -9.01 10.31
C TYR A 117 11.22 -9.87 10.52
N GLY A 118 12.10 -9.46 11.43
CA GLY A 118 13.38 -10.11 11.68
C GLY A 118 14.52 -9.48 10.88
N ALA A 119 15.75 -9.58 11.41
CA ALA A 119 16.94 -9.01 10.79
C ALA A 119 17.08 -9.44 9.31
N PRO A 120 17.33 -8.52 8.37
CA PRO A 120 17.59 -8.85 6.98
C PRO A 120 18.80 -9.79 6.82
N THR A 121 18.68 -10.78 5.94
CA THR A 121 19.75 -11.76 5.65
C THR A 121 20.51 -11.47 4.35
N GLY A 122 20.03 -10.49 3.59
CA GLY A 122 20.61 -10.04 2.32
C GLY A 122 19.73 -8.97 1.68
N LEU A 123 20.22 -8.34 0.61
CA LEU A 123 19.47 -7.30 -0.09
C LEU A 123 18.08 -7.76 -0.57
N PRO A 124 17.89 -8.96 -1.17
CA PRO A 124 16.55 -9.40 -1.57
C PRO A 124 15.58 -9.55 -0.39
N ASP A 125 16.05 -10.02 0.76
CA ASP A 125 15.24 -10.17 1.98
C ASP A 125 14.91 -8.81 2.62
N TYR A 126 15.86 -7.86 2.60
CA TYR A 126 15.60 -6.47 3.00
C TYR A 126 14.50 -5.85 2.14
N VAL A 127 14.64 -5.92 0.82
CA VAL A 127 13.66 -5.35 -0.11
C VAL A 127 12.31 -6.03 0.08
N ALA A 128 12.24 -7.36 0.18
CA ALA A 128 10.98 -8.08 0.40
C ALA A 128 10.25 -7.61 1.68
N LYS A 129 10.97 -7.47 2.79
CA LYS A 129 10.43 -6.93 4.06
C LYS A 129 9.98 -5.48 3.92
N ALA A 130 10.76 -4.66 3.22
CA ALA A 130 10.40 -3.27 2.93
C ALA A 130 9.10 -3.17 2.13
N GLN A 131 8.87 -4.05 1.14
CA GLN A 131 7.62 -4.06 0.39
C GLN A 131 6.41 -4.35 1.28
N LEU A 132 6.53 -5.31 2.21
CA LEU A 132 5.47 -5.58 3.19
C LEU A 132 5.17 -4.35 4.05
N ASP A 133 6.20 -3.73 4.62
CA ASP A 133 6.04 -2.57 5.51
C ASP A 133 5.48 -1.36 4.76
N ASN A 134 5.99 -1.08 3.55
CA ASN A 134 5.53 0.02 2.71
C ASN A 134 4.09 -0.19 2.24
N TYR A 135 3.70 -1.42 1.84
CA TYR A 135 2.31 -1.71 1.52
C TYR A 135 1.40 -1.47 2.72
N ASP A 136 1.72 -2.05 3.87
CA ASP A 136 0.90 -2.00 5.08
C ASP A 136 0.78 -0.57 5.64
N GLY A 137 1.91 0.14 5.73
CA GLY A 137 1.99 1.49 6.27
C GLY A 137 1.26 2.52 5.40
N VAL A 138 1.42 2.45 4.07
CA VAL A 138 0.74 3.37 3.15
C VAL A 138 -0.75 3.06 3.05
N ARG A 139 -1.13 1.77 2.98
CA ARG A 139 -2.54 1.36 3.03
C ARG A 139 -3.21 1.91 4.29
N ALA A 140 -2.60 1.70 5.46
CA ALA A 140 -3.16 2.14 6.73
C ALA A 140 -3.30 3.66 6.83
N GLN A 141 -2.39 4.44 6.24
CA GLN A 141 -2.50 5.89 6.18
C GLN A 141 -3.79 6.33 5.49
N PHE A 142 -3.98 5.91 4.24
CA PHE A 142 -5.17 6.28 3.48
C PHE A 142 -6.46 5.71 4.11
N GLU A 143 -6.44 4.46 4.57
CA GLU A 143 -7.60 3.84 5.21
C GLU A 143 -8.01 4.57 6.50
N ALA A 144 -7.06 5.09 7.29
CA ALA A 144 -7.40 5.88 8.48
C ALA A 144 -8.15 7.17 8.12
N PHE A 145 -7.69 7.90 7.09
CA PHE A 145 -8.38 9.10 6.61
C PHE A 145 -9.76 8.76 6.03
N ASN A 146 -9.89 7.63 5.32
CA ASN A 146 -11.19 7.15 4.86
C ASN A 146 -12.15 6.86 6.01
N ALA A 147 -11.70 6.13 7.03
CA ALA A 147 -12.52 5.76 8.18
C ALA A 147 -13.01 6.96 9.00
N ARG A 148 -12.27 8.09 8.94
CA ARG A 148 -12.52 9.29 9.73
C ARG A 148 -13.27 10.40 8.97
N MET A 149 -13.72 10.17 7.73
CA MET A 149 -14.48 11.17 6.96
C MET A 149 -15.75 11.67 7.68
N GLY A 150 -16.41 10.81 8.44
CA GLY A 150 -17.65 11.12 9.17
C GLY A 150 -17.48 11.30 10.68
N ALA A 151 -16.25 11.44 11.18
CA ALA A 151 -15.98 11.61 12.61
C ALA A 151 -16.34 13.03 13.10
N GLU A 152 -16.40 13.22 14.42
CA GLU A 152 -16.66 14.53 15.05
C GLU A 152 -15.61 15.58 14.66
N ASN A 153 -14.33 15.18 14.66
CA ASN A 153 -13.24 15.92 14.04
C ASN A 153 -12.84 15.19 12.74
N PRO A 154 -13.52 15.47 11.62
CA PRO A 154 -13.41 14.64 10.43
C PRO A 154 -12.04 14.78 9.77
N ALA A 155 -11.58 13.68 9.18
CA ALA A 155 -10.52 13.73 8.18
C ALA A 155 -11.08 14.38 6.90
N THR A 156 -10.57 15.55 6.53
CA THR A 156 -11.04 16.32 5.38
C THR A 156 -10.11 16.25 4.17
N GLY A 157 -8.90 15.69 4.34
CA GLY A 157 -7.97 15.42 3.25
C GLY A 157 -6.61 14.95 3.75
N VAL A 158 -5.89 14.23 2.89
CA VAL A 158 -4.50 13.83 3.11
C VAL A 158 -3.74 13.96 1.81
N ILE A 159 -2.55 14.54 1.88
CA ILE A 159 -1.58 14.52 0.78
C ILE A 159 -0.40 13.66 1.23
N TYR A 160 -0.24 12.52 0.57
CA TYR A 160 0.87 11.63 0.83
C TYR A 160 2.18 12.32 0.43
N TRP A 161 3.16 12.32 1.33
CA TRP A 161 4.49 12.87 1.08
C TRP A 161 5.46 11.79 0.59
N MET A 162 5.73 11.65 -0.71
CA MET A 162 5.19 12.39 -1.85
C MET A 162 4.59 11.42 -2.87
N LEU A 163 3.90 11.95 -3.88
CA LEU A 163 3.45 11.14 -5.01
C LEU A 163 4.63 10.41 -5.71
N ASN A 164 5.72 11.14 -5.96
CA ASN A 164 6.90 10.67 -6.67
C ASN A 164 8.13 11.54 -6.36
N ASN A 165 9.30 11.15 -6.89
CA ASN A 165 10.53 11.93 -6.81
C ASN A 165 11.03 12.37 -8.21
N ALA A 166 11.81 13.45 -8.24
CA ALA A 166 12.45 13.96 -9.46
C ALA A 166 13.73 13.19 -9.85
N TRP A 167 14.11 12.18 -9.08
CA TRP A 167 15.35 11.39 -9.19
C TRP A 167 15.19 10.03 -8.48
N PRO A 168 16.04 9.03 -8.74
CA PRO A 168 16.02 7.76 -8.01
C PRO A 168 16.16 8.00 -6.51
N SER A 169 15.23 7.50 -5.70
CA SER A 169 15.18 7.78 -4.26
C SER A 169 14.76 6.57 -3.43
N LEU A 170 15.11 6.59 -2.14
CA LEU A 170 14.80 5.56 -1.14
C LEU A 170 13.70 5.99 -0.16
N HIS A 171 13.05 7.13 -0.37
CA HIS A 171 11.94 7.59 0.47
C HIS A 171 10.90 8.43 -0.28
N TRP A 172 9.76 8.66 0.36
CA TRP A 172 8.75 9.65 -0.05
C TRP A 172 8.31 9.56 -1.52
N HIS A 173 7.88 8.38 -1.97
CA HIS A 173 7.18 8.20 -3.25
C HIS A 173 6.13 7.10 -3.17
N LEU A 174 5.13 7.16 -4.04
CA LEU A 174 4.27 6.01 -4.31
C LEU A 174 4.85 5.18 -5.45
N TYR A 175 5.25 5.81 -6.55
CA TYR A 175 6.00 5.18 -7.64
C TYR A 175 7.36 5.86 -7.81
N ASP A 176 8.37 5.06 -8.15
CA ASP A 176 9.74 5.55 -8.23
C ASP A 176 10.03 6.37 -9.49
N TYR A 177 11.27 6.83 -9.62
CA TYR A 177 11.75 7.62 -10.76
C TYR A 177 11.58 6.90 -12.11
N TYR A 178 11.61 5.57 -12.12
CA TYR A 178 11.49 4.76 -13.34
C TYR A 178 10.03 4.45 -13.70
N LEU A 179 9.07 4.98 -12.92
CA LEU A 179 7.64 4.70 -13.03
C LEU A 179 7.32 3.23 -12.70
N ASN A 180 8.14 2.57 -11.87
CA ASN A 180 7.90 1.20 -11.43
C ASN A 180 7.04 1.21 -10.14
N PRO A 181 5.80 0.70 -10.17
CA PRO A 181 4.97 0.60 -8.98
C PRO A 181 5.47 -0.50 -8.02
N ALA A 182 5.57 -0.16 -6.73
CA ALA A 182 6.07 -1.02 -5.66
C ALA A 182 5.05 -1.12 -4.50
N GLY A 183 5.46 -1.66 -3.34
CA GLY A 183 4.56 -1.88 -2.20
C GLY A 183 3.77 -0.64 -1.78
N ALA A 184 4.41 0.53 -1.69
CA ALA A 184 3.74 1.80 -1.37
C ALA A 184 2.65 2.17 -2.39
N TYR A 185 2.94 2.04 -3.70
CA TYR A 185 1.97 2.26 -4.76
C TYR A 185 0.74 1.36 -4.58
N TYR A 186 0.95 0.07 -4.36
CA TYR A 186 -0.15 -0.89 -4.27
C TYR A 186 -0.92 -0.79 -2.95
N GLY A 187 -0.28 -0.39 -1.85
CA GLY A 187 -0.94 -0.02 -0.61
C GLY A 187 -1.87 1.19 -0.79
N ALA A 188 -1.38 2.24 -1.46
CA ALA A 188 -2.20 3.40 -1.81
C ALA A 188 -3.34 3.04 -2.77
N LYS A 189 -3.05 2.28 -3.83
CA LYS A 189 -4.06 1.82 -4.81
C LYS A 189 -5.17 1.02 -4.12
N LYS A 190 -4.82 0.10 -3.20
CA LYS A 190 -5.77 -0.71 -2.45
C LYS A 190 -6.69 0.15 -1.59
N ALA A 191 -6.12 1.05 -0.78
CA ALA A 191 -6.88 1.92 0.12
C ALA A 191 -7.77 2.95 -0.60
N ASN A 192 -7.50 3.23 -1.87
CA ASN A 192 -8.23 4.21 -2.68
C ASN A 192 -9.10 3.54 -3.77
N GLU A 193 -9.47 2.27 -3.61
CA GLU A 193 -10.49 1.64 -4.46
C GLU A 193 -11.81 2.43 -4.42
N PRO A 194 -12.54 2.60 -5.54
CA PRO A 194 -13.74 3.45 -5.59
C PRO A 194 -14.84 3.07 -4.58
N VAL A 195 -15.01 1.77 -4.35
CA VAL A 195 -15.82 1.21 -3.27
C VAL A 195 -14.97 0.13 -2.60
N HIS A 196 -14.73 0.26 -1.30
CA HIS A 196 -13.65 -0.43 -0.61
C HIS A 196 -14.11 -1.03 0.73
N ILE A 197 -13.44 -2.09 1.17
CA ILE A 197 -13.60 -2.65 2.52
C ILE A 197 -12.24 -2.74 3.22
N GLN A 198 -12.19 -2.26 4.46
CA GLN A 198 -10.96 -2.04 5.21
C GLN A 198 -11.11 -2.39 6.70
N TYR A 199 -9.97 -2.62 7.36
CA TYR A 199 -9.84 -2.90 8.79
C TYR A 199 -9.21 -1.70 9.51
N SER A 200 -9.82 -1.25 10.60
CA SER A 200 -9.31 -0.15 11.44
C SER A 200 -8.44 -0.65 12.58
N TYR A 201 -7.19 -0.19 12.64
CA TYR A 201 -6.18 -0.68 13.60
C TYR A 201 -6.45 -0.27 15.06
N ASP A 202 -7.20 0.80 15.30
CA ASP A 202 -7.54 1.30 16.63
C ASP A 202 -8.68 0.54 17.31
N SER A 203 -9.70 0.20 16.54
CA SER A 203 -11.00 -0.27 17.03
C SER A 203 -11.30 -1.70 16.62
N ARG A 204 -10.51 -2.27 15.69
CA ARG A 204 -10.75 -3.57 15.05
C ARG A 204 -12.06 -3.60 14.26
N SER A 205 -12.53 -2.43 13.84
CA SER A 205 -13.74 -2.29 13.02
C SER A 205 -13.45 -2.65 11.58
N ILE A 206 -14.40 -3.30 10.92
CA ILE A 206 -14.47 -3.44 9.48
C ILE A 206 -15.32 -2.29 8.96
N VAL A 207 -14.75 -1.50 8.06
CA VAL A 207 -15.36 -0.29 7.52
C VAL A 207 -15.53 -0.45 6.01
N ALA A 208 -16.73 -0.16 5.52
CA ALA A 208 -16.99 -0.04 4.09
C ALA A 208 -16.93 1.44 3.69
N VAL A 209 -16.28 1.75 2.56
CA VAL A 209 -16.04 3.10 2.08
C VAL A 209 -16.52 3.22 0.64
N ASN A 210 -17.22 4.31 0.33
CA ASN A 210 -17.68 4.63 -1.02
C ASN A 210 -17.18 6.03 -1.38
N HIS A 211 -16.13 6.07 -2.20
CA HIS A 211 -15.56 7.30 -2.75
C HIS A 211 -16.34 7.80 -3.97
N THR A 212 -17.28 7.02 -4.50
CA THR A 212 -18.12 7.43 -5.62
C THR A 212 -19.24 8.36 -5.16
N ARG A 213 -19.89 9.03 -6.12
CA ARG A 213 -21.05 9.89 -5.86
C ARG A 213 -22.37 9.11 -5.77
N GLU A 214 -22.37 7.86 -6.22
CA GLU A 214 -23.57 7.03 -6.32
C GLU A 214 -23.71 6.17 -5.07
N GLU A 215 -24.93 6.07 -4.56
CA GLU A 215 -25.24 5.17 -3.45
C GLU A 215 -25.14 3.71 -3.92
N ARG A 216 -24.72 2.83 -3.01
CA ARG A 216 -24.63 1.39 -3.25
C ARG A 216 -25.56 0.69 -2.28
N HIS A 217 -26.39 -0.20 -2.80
CA HIS A 217 -27.36 -0.93 -1.99
C HIS A 217 -27.12 -2.44 -2.04
N GLY A 218 -27.52 -3.12 -0.98
CA GLY A 218 -27.48 -4.58 -0.93
C GLY A 218 -26.08 -5.18 -1.04
N LEU A 219 -25.05 -4.44 -0.63
CA LEU A 219 -23.69 -4.96 -0.55
C LEU A 219 -23.61 -6.06 0.53
N GLN A 220 -22.67 -6.99 0.35
CA GLN A 220 -22.42 -8.07 1.29
C GLN A 220 -20.93 -8.12 1.63
N ALA A 221 -20.60 -8.21 2.92
CA ALA A 221 -19.24 -8.31 3.40
C ALA A 221 -18.97 -9.69 4.02
N SER A 222 -17.90 -10.33 3.57
CA SER A 222 -17.34 -11.55 4.12
C SER A 222 -16.07 -11.21 4.90
N VAL A 223 -15.99 -11.69 6.13
CA VAL A 223 -14.86 -11.46 7.03
C VAL A 223 -14.37 -12.79 7.57
N LYS A 224 -13.10 -13.11 7.34
CA LYS A 224 -12.43 -14.30 7.90
C LYS A 224 -11.19 -13.89 8.67
N VAL A 225 -10.96 -14.51 9.82
CA VAL A 225 -9.72 -14.41 10.56
C VAL A 225 -9.05 -15.77 10.59
N ARG A 226 -7.83 -15.85 10.08
CA ARG A 226 -7.09 -17.10 9.95
C ARG A 226 -5.77 -17.06 10.69
N ASN A 227 -5.42 -18.19 11.28
CA ASN A 227 -4.06 -18.39 11.75
C ASN A 227 -3.07 -18.49 10.59
N LEU A 228 -1.78 -18.44 10.92
CA LEU A 228 -0.68 -18.58 9.97
C LEU A 228 -0.71 -19.90 9.18
N ASP A 229 -1.27 -20.96 9.79
CA ASP A 229 -1.49 -22.27 9.17
C ASP A 229 -2.72 -22.32 8.24
N GLY A 230 -3.45 -21.20 8.11
CA GLY A 230 -4.69 -21.09 7.34
C GLY A 230 -5.96 -21.56 8.03
N GLY A 231 -5.86 -22.04 9.28
CA GLY A 231 -7.00 -22.42 10.09
C GLY A 231 -7.88 -21.21 10.40
N VAL A 232 -9.16 -21.27 10.03
CA VAL A 232 -10.15 -20.21 10.31
C VAL A 232 -10.50 -20.23 11.81
N ARG A 233 -10.34 -19.08 12.46
CA ARG A 233 -10.69 -18.85 13.88
C ARG A 233 -11.95 -18.02 14.05
N TYR A 234 -12.30 -17.23 13.03
CA TYR A 234 -13.52 -16.45 12.99
C TYR A 234 -13.98 -16.30 11.55
N GLU A 235 -15.29 -16.39 11.35
CA GLU A 235 -15.92 -16.12 10.06
C GLU A 235 -17.27 -15.44 10.28
N LYS A 236 -17.54 -14.39 9.50
CA LYS A 236 -18.80 -13.66 9.55
C LYS A 236 -19.18 -13.13 8.18
N GLN A 237 -20.46 -13.27 7.84
CA GLN A 237 -21.10 -12.57 6.73
C GLN A 237 -21.97 -11.44 7.29
N VAL A 238 -21.90 -10.28 6.65
CA VAL A 238 -22.78 -9.13 6.87
C VAL A 238 -23.50 -8.85 5.56
N GLN A 239 -24.83 -8.85 5.59
CA GLN A 239 -25.67 -8.69 4.40
C GLN A 239 -26.39 -7.34 4.44
N HIS A 240 -26.94 -6.95 3.29
CA HIS A 240 -27.79 -5.75 3.14
C HIS A 240 -27.11 -4.47 3.62
N ILE A 241 -25.82 -4.31 3.27
CA ILE A 241 -25.08 -3.08 3.54
C ILE A 241 -25.49 -2.06 2.47
N ASP A 242 -26.13 -0.99 2.91
CA ASP A 242 -26.38 0.20 2.12
C ASP A 242 -25.34 1.26 2.47
N LEU A 243 -24.71 1.84 1.45
CA LEU A 243 -23.57 2.73 1.59
C LEU A 243 -23.75 3.96 0.69
N ALA A 244 -24.02 5.09 1.32
CA ALA A 244 -24.18 6.37 0.63
C ALA A 244 -22.89 6.79 -0.10
N GLY A 245 -23.01 7.63 -1.13
CA GLY A 245 -21.87 8.21 -1.84
C GLY A 245 -21.04 9.14 -0.95
N ASN A 246 -19.73 9.16 -1.16
CA ASN A 246 -18.76 9.94 -0.39
C ASN A 246 -18.89 9.72 1.14
N ARG A 247 -18.96 8.47 1.57
CA ARG A 247 -19.12 8.08 2.98
C ARG A 247 -18.31 6.84 3.33
N ALA A 248 -17.95 6.77 4.62
CA ALA A 248 -17.45 5.57 5.27
C ALA A 248 -18.43 5.13 6.36
N GLN A 249 -18.60 3.83 6.54
CA GLN A 249 -19.49 3.25 7.54
C GLN A 249 -18.86 1.99 8.16
N ALA A 250 -18.81 1.92 9.48
CA ALA A 250 -18.48 0.68 10.18
C ALA A 250 -19.60 -0.36 9.96
N VAL A 251 -19.23 -1.55 9.49
CA VAL A 251 -20.19 -2.64 9.18
C VAL A 251 -20.09 -3.80 10.16
N LEU A 252 -18.95 -3.96 10.85
CA LEU A 252 -18.73 -5.00 11.85
C LEU A 252 -17.60 -4.57 12.80
N GLY A 253 -17.73 -4.86 14.09
CA GLY A 253 -16.58 -4.84 15.01
C GLY A 253 -16.04 -6.26 15.18
N LEU A 254 -14.75 -6.49 14.95
CA LEU A 254 -14.15 -7.80 15.23
C LEU A 254 -14.06 -8.01 16.75
N PRO A 255 -14.59 -9.14 17.27
CA PRO A 255 -14.45 -9.45 18.68
C PRO A 255 -13.00 -9.82 19.01
N SER A 256 -12.68 -9.91 20.30
CA SER A 256 -11.47 -10.61 20.73
C SER A 256 -11.60 -12.10 20.36
N ILE A 257 -10.67 -12.62 19.58
CA ILE A 257 -10.66 -14.01 19.11
C ILE A 257 -9.59 -14.79 19.86
N ALA A 258 -9.97 -15.90 20.48
CA ALA A 258 -9.04 -16.78 21.18
C ALA A 258 -8.31 -17.73 20.21
N GLY A 259 -7.12 -18.20 20.59
CA GLY A 259 -6.38 -19.21 19.82
C GLY A 259 -5.74 -18.69 18.53
N LEU A 260 -5.54 -17.38 18.42
CA LEU A 260 -4.76 -16.78 17.33
C LEU A 260 -3.29 -17.19 17.42
N SER A 261 -2.68 -17.50 16.28
CA SER A 261 -1.22 -17.58 16.18
C SER A 261 -0.58 -16.19 16.34
N PRO A 262 0.72 -16.10 16.70
CA PRO A 262 1.39 -14.81 16.90
C PRO A 262 1.25 -13.83 15.73
N VAL A 263 1.24 -14.37 14.50
CA VAL A 263 0.81 -13.69 13.28
C VAL A 263 -0.45 -14.37 12.77
N TYR A 264 -1.43 -13.59 12.34
CA TYR A 264 -2.69 -14.07 11.79
C TYR A 264 -3.13 -13.16 10.65
N PHE A 265 -4.10 -13.60 9.86
CA PHE A 265 -4.64 -12.87 8.74
C PHE A 265 -6.08 -12.45 8.99
N VAL A 266 -6.45 -11.27 8.49
CA VAL A 266 -7.84 -10.84 8.34
C VAL A 266 -8.13 -10.69 6.85
N GLU A 267 -9.00 -11.52 6.31
CA GLU A 267 -9.50 -11.42 4.94
C GLU A 267 -10.85 -10.72 4.93
N LEU A 268 -10.95 -9.73 4.06
CA LEU A 268 -12.16 -8.97 3.79
C LEU A 268 -12.52 -9.12 2.32
N GLU A 269 -13.78 -9.39 2.05
CA GLU A 269 -14.35 -9.31 0.72
C GLU A 269 -15.68 -8.56 0.78
N LEU A 270 -15.84 -7.61 -0.14
CA LEU A 270 -17.09 -6.88 -0.36
C LEU A 270 -17.62 -7.24 -1.73
N VAL A 271 -18.88 -7.68 -1.77
CA VAL A 271 -19.56 -8.15 -2.98
C VAL A 271 -20.77 -7.26 -3.27
N GLY A 272 -20.96 -6.96 -4.55
CA GLY A 272 -22.12 -6.24 -5.06
C GLY A 272 -23.42 -7.04 -4.96
N ALA A 273 -24.56 -6.37 -5.08
CA ALA A 273 -25.86 -7.04 -5.18
C ALA A 273 -25.95 -7.99 -6.40
N ASP A 274 -25.11 -7.78 -7.43
CA ASP A 274 -24.98 -8.64 -8.60
C ASP A 274 -24.07 -9.87 -8.37
N GLY A 275 -23.57 -10.06 -7.15
CA GLY A 275 -22.69 -11.16 -6.78
C GLY A 275 -21.24 -10.99 -7.23
N LYS A 276 -20.85 -9.86 -7.81
CA LYS A 276 -19.46 -9.61 -8.20
C LYS A 276 -18.66 -9.01 -7.06
N THR A 277 -17.43 -9.49 -6.90
CA THR A 277 -16.46 -8.89 -5.99
C THR A 277 -16.23 -7.42 -6.37
N VAL A 278 -16.44 -6.54 -5.41
CA VAL A 278 -16.20 -5.09 -5.51
C VAL A 278 -14.84 -4.73 -4.93
N SER A 279 -14.49 -5.33 -3.79
CA SER A 279 -13.22 -5.09 -3.10
C SER A 279 -12.77 -6.35 -2.36
N ARG A 280 -11.45 -6.58 -2.33
CA ARG A 280 -10.79 -7.61 -1.52
C ARG A 280 -9.59 -7.00 -0.84
N ASN A 281 -9.43 -7.27 0.44
CA ASN A 281 -8.33 -6.75 1.24
C ASN A 281 -7.89 -7.78 2.28
N VAL A 282 -6.58 -8.01 2.40
CA VAL A 282 -6.01 -8.99 3.34
C VAL A 282 -4.96 -8.31 4.21
N TYR A 283 -5.11 -8.45 5.51
CA TYR A 283 -4.18 -7.92 6.51
C TYR A 283 -3.41 -9.06 7.13
N TRP A 284 -2.10 -8.90 7.33
CA TRP A 284 -1.33 -9.70 8.28
C TRP A 284 -1.18 -8.88 9.56
N LEU A 285 -1.67 -9.42 10.67
CA LEU A 285 -1.70 -8.76 11.95
C LEU A 285 -0.90 -9.57 12.97
N SER A 286 -0.40 -8.89 14.00
CA SER A 286 0.32 -9.51 15.11
C SER A 286 -0.54 -9.49 16.37
N THR A 287 -0.44 -10.52 17.20
CA THR A 287 -0.99 -10.48 18.56
C THR A 287 -0.16 -9.59 19.49
N ARG A 288 1.06 -9.22 19.10
CA ARG A 288 1.85 -8.18 19.76
C ARG A 288 1.66 -6.90 18.97
N GLU A 289 1.01 -5.90 19.55
CA GLU A 289 0.74 -4.63 18.87
C GLU A 289 1.94 -3.66 18.93
N ASP A 290 2.02 -2.75 17.97
CA ASP A 290 2.92 -1.60 18.03
C ASP A 290 2.47 -0.61 19.14
N LYS A 291 3.40 -0.06 19.95
CA LYS A 291 3.10 0.94 20.99
C LYS A 291 3.92 2.21 20.83
N LEU A 292 3.23 3.30 20.53
CA LEU A 292 3.82 4.64 20.34
C LEU A 292 4.25 5.29 21.67
N ASP A 293 5.39 5.97 21.67
CA ASP A 293 5.93 6.78 22.77
C ASP A 293 5.59 8.27 22.54
N TRP A 294 4.30 8.61 22.63
CA TRP A 294 3.82 9.97 22.35
C TRP A 294 4.57 11.09 23.08
N PRO A 295 4.97 10.96 24.38
CA PRO A 295 5.76 11.99 25.05
C PRO A 295 7.12 12.28 24.41
N LYS A 296 7.66 11.37 23.60
CA LYS A 296 8.92 11.54 22.85
C LYS A 296 8.73 11.87 21.38
N SER A 297 7.52 12.23 20.97
CA SER A 297 7.27 12.71 19.61
C SER A 297 8.09 13.97 19.34
N ASN A 298 8.58 14.09 18.11
CA ASN A 298 9.15 15.32 17.58
C ASN A 298 8.39 15.73 16.31
N TRP A 299 8.91 16.70 15.57
CA TRP A 299 8.21 17.25 14.40
C TRP A 299 8.09 16.28 13.20
N TYR A 300 8.87 15.19 13.15
CA TYR A 300 8.90 14.26 12.02
C TYR A 300 8.67 12.80 12.38
N LEU A 301 8.64 12.45 13.67
CA LEU A 301 8.59 11.06 14.14
C LEU A 301 7.90 10.96 15.50
N THR A 302 7.14 9.89 15.70
CA THR A 302 6.77 9.40 17.03
C THR A 302 7.46 8.07 17.29
N PRO A 303 8.41 7.98 18.23
CA PRO A 303 9.11 6.73 18.52
C PRO A 303 8.17 5.62 18.99
N VAL A 304 8.65 4.39 18.94
CA VAL A 304 7.90 3.20 19.35
C VAL A 304 8.60 2.53 20.54
N THR A 305 7.85 2.21 21.59
CA THR A 305 8.32 1.45 22.77
C THR A 305 8.22 -0.06 22.59
N GLN A 306 7.33 -0.52 21.71
CA GLN A 306 7.11 -1.94 21.40
C GLN A 306 6.75 -2.09 19.94
N TYR A 307 7.45 -2.95 19.22
CA TYR A 307 7.15 -3.26 17.81
C TYR A 307 6.21 -4.45 17.71
N GLY A 308 5.35 -4.45 16.70
CA GLY A 308 4.60 -5.63 16.30
C GLY A 308 5.53 -6.80 15.96
N ASP A 309 5.04 -8.03 16.10
CA ASP A 309 5.85 -9.23 15.79
C ASP A 309 5.28 -9.98 14.58
N PHE A 310 5.97 -9.86 13.45
CA PHE A 310 5.65 -10.52 12.19
C PHE A 310 6.69 -11.56 11.80
N THR A 311 7.64 -11.88 12.69
CA THR A 311 8.76 -12.81 12.41
C THR A 311 8.28 -14.21 12.01
N ALA A 312 7.10 -14.61 12.47
CA ALA A 312 6.50 -15.90 12.12
C ALA A 312 6.15 -16.02 10.61
N LEU A 313 6.02 -14.91 9.87
CA LEU A 313 5.81 -14.95 8.41
C LEU A 313 6.93 -15.67 7.67
N ALA A 314 8.16 -15.65 8.20
CA ALA A 314 9.30 -16.36 7.62
C ALA A 314 9.15 -17.90 7.68
N SER A 315 8.23 -18.40 8.51
CA SER A 315 7.94 -19.84 8.64
C SER A 315 6.85 -20.34 7.70
N LEU A 316 6.23 -19.46 6.90
CA LEU A 316 5.23 -19.86 5.92
C LEU A 316 5.81 -20.93 4.96
N PRO A 317 5.13 -22.07 4.77
CA PRO A 317 5.50 -23.02 3.74
C PRO A 317 5.54 -22.35 2.37
N LYS A 318 6.36 -22.87 1.44
CA LYS A 318 6.37 -22.37 0.07
C LYS A 318 5.03 -22.69 -0.60
N ALA A 319 4.27 -21.67 -0.98
CA ALA A 319 3.00 -21.86 -1.67
C ALA A 319 3.23 -22.30 -3.13
N THR A 320 2.24 -22.99 -3.69
CA THR A 320 2.21 -23.29 -5.13
C THR A 320 1.25 -22.35 -5.83
N ARG A 321 1.55 -22.02 -7.09
CA ARG A 321 0.70 -21.17 -7.92
C ARG A 321 0.67 -21.68 -9.36
N GLU A 322 -0.36 -21.24 -10.07
CA GLU A 322 -0.53 -21.43 -11.50
C GLU A 322 -0.79 -20.08 -12.15
N VAL A 323 -0.04 -19.80 -13.22
CA VAL A 323 -0.12 -18.52 -13.94
C VAL A 323 -0.39 -18.77 -15.41
N HIS A 324 -1.45 -18.13 -15.92
CA HIS A 324 -1.75 -18.12 -17.35
C HIS A 324 -1.84 -16.68 -17.84
N ALA A 325 -1.09 -16.36 -18.88
CA ALA A 325 -1.04 -15.02 -19.44
C ALA A 325 -1.33 -15.00 -20.95
N SER A 326 -2.05 -13.98 -21.38
CA SER A 326 -2.30 -13.68 -22.80
C SER A 326 -2.22 -12.18 -23.05
N THR A 327 -1.71 -11.80 -24.22
CA THR A 327 -1.53 -10.40 -24.61
C THR A 327 -2.26 -10.13 -25.91
N VAL A 328 -2.92 -8.97 -25.96
CA VAL A 328 -3.54 -8.40 -27.16
C VAL A 328 -2.98 -7.00 -27.36
N ARG A 329 -2.79 -6.59 -28.61
CA ARG A 329 -2.43 -5.23 -28.95
C ARG A 329 -3.70 -4.40 -29.18
N GLU A 330 -3.82 -3.29 -28.48
CA GLU A 330 -4.91 -2.31 -28.62
C GLU A 330 -4.30 -0.96 -29.01
N GLY A 331 -4.20 -0.70 -30.33
CA GLY A 331 -3.58 0.54 -30.83
C GLY A 331 -2.08 0.62 -30.55
N ASP A 332 -1.69 1.63 -29.77
CA ASP A 332 -0.33 1.90 -29.29
C ASP A 332 -0.02 1.25 -27.93
N GLU A 333 -0.98 0.53 -27.34
CA GLU A 333 -0.80 -0.23 -26.10
C GLU A 333 -0.79 -1.75 -26.33
N GLU A 334 -0.16 -2.46 -25.40
CA GLU A 334 -0.38 -3.87 -25.17
C GLU A 334 -1.20 -4.07 -23.89
N VAL A 335 -2.16 -4.99 -23.97
CA VAL A 335 -3.03 -5.38 -22.87
C VAL A 335 -2.76 -6.83 -22.53
N THR A 336 -2.18 -7.07 -21.37
CA THR A 336 -1.88 -8.42 -20.88
C THR A 336 -2.88 -8.81 -19.80
N THR A 337 -3.62 -9.88 -20.06
CA THR A 337 -4.51 -10.51 -19.09
C THR A 337 -3.78 -11.67 -18.42
N VAL A 338 -3.77 -11.69 -17.09
CA VAL A 338 -3.13 -12.74 -16.28
C VAL A 338 -4.17 -13.37 -15.36
N ARG A 339 -4.35 -14.69 -15.46
CA ARG A 339 -5.03 -15.49 -14.44
C ARG A 339 -3.99 -16.04 -13.49
N LEU A 340 -4.06 -15.61 -12.23
CA LEU A 340 -3.25 -16.12 -11.13
C LEU A 340 -4.15 -16.99 -10.24
N SER A 341 -3.73 -18.23 -10.00
CA SER A 341 -4.49 -19.20 -9.20
C SER A 341 -3.58 -19.86 -8.17
N ILE A 342 -4.08 -20.02 -6.94
CA ILE A 342 -3.40 -20.80 -5.90
C ILE A 342 -4.17 -22.12 -5.80
N PRO A 343 -3.59 -23.26 -6.25
CA PRO A 343 -4.29 -24.53 -6.20
C PRO A 343 -4.78 -24.88 -4.80
N ALA A 344 -5.91 -25.56 -4.67
CA ALA A 344 -6.42 -26.02 -3.38
C ALA A 344 -5.45 -26.96 -2.64
N SER A 345 -4.51 -27.58 -3.37
CA SER A 345 -3.42 -28.39 -2.84
C SER A 345 -2.20 -27.60 -2.38
N SER A 346 -2.17 -26.27 -2.56
CA SER A 346 -1.08 -25.43 -2.05
C SER A 346 -0.96 -25.59 -0.53
N PRO A 347 0.25 -25.78 0.02
CA PRO A 347 0.44 -26.04 1.44
C PRO A 347 0.19 -24.81 2.33
N SER A 348 0.06 -23.62 1.74
CA SER A 348 -0.07 -22.35 2.44
C SER A 348 -0.69 -21.27 1.54
N VAL A 349 -1.06 -20.15 2.16
CA VAL A 349 -1.37 -18.88 1.48
C VAL A 349 -0.19 -18.43 0.62
N ALA A 350 -0.44 -17.92 -0.58
CA ALA A 350 0.56 -17.20 -1.36
C ALA A 350 0.45 -15.71 -1.01
N MET A 351 1.47 -15.19 -0.32
CA MET A 351 1.44 -13.84 0.25
C MET A 351 2.19 -12.85 -0.64
N GLN A 352 1.54 -11.73 -0.93
CA GLN A 352 2.11 -10.59 -1.65
C GLN A 352 2.70 -10.97 -3.02
N GLU A 353 1.89 -11.66 -3.82
CA GLU A 353 2.16 -11.98 -5.22
C GLU A 353 2.17 -10.69 -6.04
N HIS A 354 3.38 -10.31 -6.46
CA HIS A 354 3.69 -9.17 -7.30
C HIS A 354 3.92 -9.61 -8.74
N LEU A 355 3.26 -8.92 -9.68
CA LEU A 355 3.38 -9.15 -11.11
C LEU A 355 4.05 -7.98 -11.80
N ALA A 356 5.00 -8.28 -12.68
CA ALA A 356 5.67 -7.32 -13.55
C ALA A 356 5.62 -7.78 -15.01
N ILE A 357 5.67 -6.84 -15.95
CA ILE A 357 5.77 -7.14 -17.38
C ILE A 357 7.19 -6.86 -17.86
N ARG A 358 7.80 -7.81 -18.56
CA ARG A 358 9.09 -7.67 -19.24
C ARG A 358 8.95 -7.79 -20.75
N ARG A 359 9.79 -7.05 -21.48
CA ARG A 359 9.92 -7.13 -22.94
C ARG A 359 10.84 -8.27 -23.36
N GLY A 360 10.38 -9.50 -23.17
CA GLY A 360 11.15 -10.74 -23.33
C GLY A 360 11.79 -11.21 -22.02
N ALA A 361 12.25 -12.46 -21.97
CA ALA A 361 12.71 -13.11 -20.73
C ALA A 361 13.90 -12.41 -20.05
N LYS A 362 14.73 -11.73 -20.83
CA LYS A 362 15.87 -10.92 -20.35
C LYS A 362 15.69 -9.42 -20.66
N GLY A 363 14.46 -9.04 -20.99
CA GLY A 363 14.13 -7.67 -21.35
C GLY A 363 13.99 -6.77 -20.14
N GLU A 364 14.00 -5.47 -20.44
CA GLU A 364 13.63 -4.44 -19.49
C GLU A 364 12.15 -4.56 -19.10
N LEU A 365 11.80 -3.95 -17.96
CA LEU A 365 10.41 -3.78 -17.56
C LEU A 365 9.66 -2.94 -18.59
N ALA A 366 8.43 -3.33 -18.90
CA ALA A 366 7.55 -2.55 -19.74
C ALA A 366 6.88 -1.46 -18.90
N LEU A 367 7.54 -0.30 -18.78
CA LEU A 367 7.07 0.86 -18.02
C LEU A 367 6.75 2.05 -18.94
N PRO A 368 5.83 2.96 -18.54
CA PRO A 368 4.92 2.81 -17.41
C PRO A 368 3.91 1.68 -17.62
N VAL A 369 3.43 1.09 -16.53
CA VAL A 369 2.42 0.02 -16.54
C VAL A 369 1.30 0.36 -15.57
N THR A 370 0.06 0.11 -15.99
CA THR A 370 -1.12 0.20 -15.11
C THR A 370 -1.73 -1.18 -14.95
N TRP A 371 -1.79 -1.66 -13.71
CA TRP A 371 -2.46 -2.90 -13.34
C TRP A 371 -3.86 -2.65 -12.78
N SER A 372 -4.80 -3.56 -13.08
CA SER A 372 -6.12 -3.57 -12.44
C SER A 372 -6.01 -3.78 -10.92
N ASP A 373 -5.15 -4.72 -10.49
CA ASP A 373 -4.76 -4.98 -9.10
C ASP A 373 -3.38 -5.67 -9.08
N ASN A 374 -2.68 -5.67 -7.95
CA ASN A 374 -1.36 -6.32 -7.76
C ASN A 374 -0.99 -6.44 -6.26
N ASP A 375 0.17 -7.03 -5.93
CA ASP A 375 0.63 -7.29 -4.55
C ASP A 375 -0.42 -8.05 -3.71
N LEU A 376 -0.86 -9.19 -4.25
CA LEU A 376 -2.04 -9.91 -3.78
C LEU A 376 -1.70 -11.00 -2.78
N THR A 377 -2.56 -11.20 -1.78
CA THR A 377 -2.49 -12.36 -0.89
C THR A 377 -3.68 -13.27 -1.19
N LEU A 378 -3.39 -14.50 -1.62
CA LEU A 378 -4.39 -15.46 -2.11
C LEU A 378 -4.29 -16.79 -1.36
N TRP A 379 -5.43 -17.33 -0.96
CA TRP A 379 -5.54 -18.60 -0.25
C TRP A 379 -5.62 -19.80 -1.20
N PRO A 380 -5.26 -21.02 -0.75
CA PRO A 380 -5.50 -22.24 -1.51
C PRO A 380 -6.95 -22.34 -2.00
N GLY A 381 -7.11 -22.56 -3.30
CA GLY A 381 -8.39 -22.62 -4.00
C GLY A 381 -8.84 -21.29 -4.61
N GLU A 382 -8.15 -20.18 -4.36
CA GLU A 382 -8.51 -18.87 -4.90
C GLU A 382 -7.89 -18.60 -6.27
N SER A 383 -8.55 -17.75 -7.05
CA SER A 383 -8.04 -17.28 -8.33
C SER A 383 -8.50 -15.85 -8.60
N VAL A 384 -7.69 -15.12 -9.35
CA VAL A 384 -7.96 -13.75 -9.79
C VAL A 384 -7.54 -13.57 -11.24
N VAL A 385 -8.20 -12.62 -11.92
CA VAL A 385 -7.82 -12.19 -13.27
C VAL A 385 -7.40 -10.73 -13.18
N LEU A 386 -6.17 -10.47 -13.63
CA LEU A 386 -5.53 -9.17 -13.60
C LEU A 386 -5.29 -8.68 -15.03
N THR A 387 -5.34 -7.38 -15.24
CA THR A 387 -5.05 -6.76 -16.53
C THR A 387 -3.95 -5.72 -16.36
N ALA A 388 -2.89 -5.82 -17.17
CA ALA A 388 -1.86 -4.81 -17.32
C ALA A 388 -2.03 -4.08 -18.65
N ARG A 389 -1.96 -2.76 -18.64
CA ARG A 389 -1.87 -1.90 -19.83
C ARG A 389 -0.54 -1.15 -19.82
N TYR A 390 0.17 -1.18 -20.93
CA TYR A 390 1.48 -0.55 -21.08
C TYR A 390 1.77 -0.26 -22.56
N PRO A 391 2.68 0.68 -22.88
CA PRO A 391 2.99 1.03 -24.26
C PRO A 391 3.51 -0.18 -25.07
N ALA A 392 3.02 -0.35 -26.29
CA ALA A 392 3.54 -1.33 -27.24
C ALA A 392 4.91 -0.85 -27.75
N GLN A 393 5.95 -1.67 -27.60
CA GLN A 393 7.29 -1.35 -28.12
C GLN A 393 7.99 -2.58 -28.67
N GLY A 394 8.53 -2.43 -29.89
CA GLY A 394 9.27 -3.49 -30.57
C GLY A 394 8.39 -4.68 -30.95
N THR A 395 9.05 -5.82 -31.18
CA THR A 395 8.42 -7.11 -31.53
C THR A 395 8.80 -8.21 -30.53
N ALA A 396 9.44 -7.84 -29.42
CA ALA A 396 9.82 -8.80 -28.38
C ALA A 396 8.55 -9.36 -27.72
N GLY A 397 8.52 -10.67 -27.48
CA GLY A 397 7.37 -11.30 -26.82
C GLY A 397 7.20 -10.80 -25.38
N THR A 398 5.96 -10.69 -24.94
CA THR A 398 5.61 -10.29 -23.57
C THR A 398 5.91 -11.42 -22.59
N VAL A 399 6.59 -11.10 -21.49
CA VAL A 399 6.83 -12.01 -20.38
C VAL A 399 6.23 -11.43 -19.11
N VAL A 400 5.42 -12.21 -18.41
CA VAL A 400 4.92 -11.90 -17.07
C VAL A 400 5.89 -12.51 -16.06
N GLU A 401 6.47 -11.67 -15.21
CA GLU A 401 7.26 -12.10 -14.06
C GLU A 401 6.37 -12.06 -12.82
N VAL A 402 6.34 -13.15 -12.05
CA VAL A 402 5.56 -13.25 -10.81
C VAL A 402 6.48 -13.67 -9.67
N SER A 403 6.38 -12.99 -8.53
CA SER A 403 7.14 -13.29 -7.31
C SER A 403 6.28 -12.98 -6.09
N GLY A 404 6.51 -13.65 -4.96
CA GLY A 404 5.81 -13.36 -3.72
C GLY A 404 6.67 -13.69 -2.50
N TRP A 405 6.15 -13.41 -1.32
CA TRP A 405 6.88 -13.58 -0.05
C TRP A 405 7.33 -15.03 0.17
N ASN A 406 6.44 -15.98 -0.08
CA ASN A 406 6.67 -17.41 0.10
C ASN A 406 6.46 -18.20 -1.20
N THR A 407 6.66 -17.57 -2.36
CA THR A 407 6.64 -18.20 -3.68
C THR A 407 7.92 -17.80 -4.44
N PRO A 408 8.58 -18.74 -5.14
CA PRO A 408 9.77 -18.40 -5.92
C PRO A 408 9.43 -17.41 -7.05
N ALA A 409 10.40 -16.74 -7.66
CA ALA A 409 10.15 -15.98 -8.88
C ALA A 409 9.94 -16.93 -10.07
N GLU A 410 9.02 -16.58 -10.97
CA GLU A 410 8.71 -17.33 -12.19
C GLU A 410 8.46 -16.36 -13.35
N GLN A 411 8.86 -16.77 -14.56
CA GLN A 411 8.59 -16.04 -15.79
C GLN A 411 7.71 -16.85 -16.73
N ILE A 412 6.63 -16.23 -17.21
CA ILE A 412 5.63 -16.83 -18.08
C ILE A 412 5.56 -16.04 -19.38
N VAL A 413 5.81 -16.71 -20.51
CA VAL A 413 5.61 -16.10 -21.82
C VAL A 413 4.10 -15.96 -22.07
N ALA A 414 3.63 -14.73 -22.26
CA ALA A 414 2.22 -14.49 -22.55
C ALA A 414 1.89 -14.91 -23.98
N LYS A 415 0.77 -15.62 -24.15
CA LYS A 415 0.31 -16.05 -25.48
C LYS A 415 -0.24 -14.85 -26.25
N VAL A 416 0.19 -14.67 -27.49
CA VAL A 416 -0.35 -13.63 -28.37
C VAL A 416 -1.71 -14.06 -28.90
N THR A 417 -2.75 -13.25 -28.64
CA THR A 417 -4.10 -13.45 -29.18
C THR A 417 -4.33 -12.43 -30.29
N GLN A 418 -4.61 -12.90 -31.52
CA GLN A 418 -5.02 -12.00 -32.60
C GLN A 418 -6.43 -11.48 -32.28
N GLY A 419 -6.57 -10.18 -32.04
CA GLY A 419 -7.88 -9.56 -31.87
C GLY A 419 -8.70 -9.76 -33.14
N THR A 420 -9.82 -10.48 -33.04
CA THR A 420 -10.86 -10.45 -34.07
C THR A 420 -11.37 -9.01 -34.16
N LYS A 421 -11.02 -8.32 -35.23
CA LYS A 421 -11.67 -7.06 -35.60
C LYS A 421 -13.17 -7.34 -35.74
N HIS A 422 -13.97 -6.81 -34.82
CA HIS A 422 -15.41 -6.66 -35.01
C HIS A 422 -15.72 -5.23 -35.39
#